data_AF-A0A920PTZ1-F1
#
_entry.id   AF-A0A920PTZ1-F1
#
_cell.length_a   1.000
_cell.length_b   1.000
_cell.length_c   1.000
_cell.angle_alpha   90.00
_cell.angle_beta   90.00
_cell.angle_gamma   90.00
#
_symmetry.space_group_name_H-M   'P 1'
#
loop_
_entity.id
_entity.type
_entity.pdbx_description
1 polymer ?
#
loop_
_entity_poly.entity_id
_entity_poly.type
_entity_poly.pdbx_seq_one_letter_code
_entity_poly.pdbx_strand_id
1 'polypeptide(L)'
;MGLDESDPGLGLRANETRNAGKVEVAAVNDLTDADTNAHLLKYDTNYGQYPGKVEANNGDLMVDGRSIKVFSERDPAQIPWGEMGVDLVIESTGIFTNAEQASGHLKGGAKKVVISAPASGEDITIVLGVNNDLYDAAKHNIISNASCTTNCFATMVKVLHDAFGVEHGLMSTIHSYTNDQAILDQRHGDLRRA
;
A
#
# COMPACT_ATOMS: atom_id res chain seq x y z
N MET A 1 -13.33 -6.53 9.23
CA MET A 1 -12.73 -6.48 7.90
C MET A 1 -11.24 -6.58 8.11
N GLY A 2 -10.66 -7.74 7.81
CA GLY A 2 -9.23 -7.96 7.98
C GLY A 2 -8.47 -7.30 6.84
N LEU A 3 -7.56 -6.39 7.17
CA LEU A 3 -6.57 -5.84 6.25
C LEU A 3 -5.23 -6.53 6.43
N ASP A 4 -4.50 -6.62 5.33
CA ASP A 4 -3.07 -6.89 5.32
C ASP A 4 -2.34 -5.70 4.69
N GLU A 5 -1.14 -5.44 5.19
CA GLU A 5 -0.17 -4.56 4.53
C GLU A 5 1.11 -5.33 4.27
N SER A 6 1.57 -5.34 3.03
CA SER A 6 2.85 -5.97 2.66
C SER A 6 4.10 -5.21 3.15
N ASP A 7 3.93 -4.15 3.95
CA ASP A 7 4.96 -3.44 4.70
C ASP A 7 4.28 -2.75 5.91
N PRO A 8 4.65 -3.03 7.17
CA PRO A 8 4.09 -2.41 8.38
C PRO A 8 4.54 -0.96 8.59
N GLY A 9 4.42 -0.14 7.55
CA GLY A 9 4.87 1.25 7.51
C GLY A 9 3.78 2.27 7.83
N LEU A 10 3.63 3.25 6.95
CA LEU A 10 2.73 4.39 7.14
C LEU A 10 1.25 4.02 7.05
N GLY A 11 0.89 2.97 6.32
CA GLY A 11 -0.49 2.50 6.21
C GLY A 11 -1.01 2.04 7.57
N LEU A 12 -0.29 1.13 8.22
CA LEU A 12 -0.62 0.57 9.53
C LEU A 12 -0.66 1.68 10.56
N ARG A 13 0.36 2.55 10.56
CA ARG A 13 0.37 3.74 11.43
C ARG A 13 -0.85 4.63 11.22
N ALA A 14 -1.28 4.89 9.99
CA ALA A 14 -2.44 5.70 9.70
C ALA A 14 -3.75 5.01 10.13
N ASN A 15 -3.84 3.68 9.95
CA ASN A 15 -4.98 2.89 10.43
C ASN A 15 -5.13 3.02 11.95
N GLU A 16 -4.06 2.74 12.70
CA GLU A 16 -4.11 2.74 14.16
C GLU A 16 -4.33 4.12 14.76
N THR A 17 -3.73 5.16 14.18
CA THR A 17 -3.79 6.51 14.78
C THR A 17 -4.98 7.35 14.32
N ARG A 18 -5.60 7.03 13.18
CA ARG A 18 -6.69 7.85 12.60
C ARG A 18 -7.98 7.10 12.33
N ASN A 19 -7.93 5.77 12.25
CA ASN A 19 -9.07 4.92 11.89
C ASN A 19 -9.28 3.75 12.85
N ALA A 20 -8.76 3.84 14.08
CA ALA A 20 -8.89 2.82 15.11
C ALA A 20 -10.34 2.30 15.22
N GLY A 21 -10.50 0.98 15.15
CA GLY A 21 -11.79 0.30 15.27
C GLY A 21 -12.67 0.32 14.01
N LYS A 22 -12.25 0.96 12.92
CA LYS A 22 -12.95 0.87 11.62
C LYS A 22 -12.46 -0.30 10.80
N VAL A 23 -11.14 -0.49 10.77
CA VAL A 23 -10.48 -1.59 10.08
C VAL A 23 -9.37 -2.16 10.94
N GLU A 24 -9.19 -3.47 10.87
CA GLU A 24 -8.23 -4.19 11.68
C GLU A 24 -7.19 -4.84 10.77
N VAL A 25 -5.92 -4.52 11.01
CA VAL A 25 -4.81 -5.20 10.35
C VAL A 25 -4.57 -6.52 11.07
N ALA A 26 -4.81 -7.63 10.36
CA ALA A 26 -4.75 -8.99 10.92
C ALA A 26 -3.37 -9.62 10.71
N ALA A 27 -2.72 -9.27 9.59
CA ALA A 27 -1.42 -9.78 9.20
C ALA A 27 -0.63 -8.72 8.43
N VAL A 28 0.68 -8.95 8.32
CA VAL A 28 1.61 -8.27 7.43
C VAL A 28 2.55 -9.32 6.81
N ASN A 29 3.00 -9.10 5.59
CA ASN A 29 4.02 -9.92 4.95
C ASN A 29 5.20 -9.07 4.50
N ASP A 30 6.37 -9.30 5.09
CA ASP A 30 7.60 -8.60 4.75
C ASP A 30 8.78 -9.60 4.71
N LEU A 31 9.83 -9.32 3.96
CA LEU A 31 11.01 -10.20 3.86
C LEU A 31 12.00 -10.01 5.03
N THR A 32 11.61 -9.24 6.05
CA THR A 32 12.36 -9.00 7.29
C THR A 32 11.65 -9.63 8.50
N ASP A 33 12.40 -9.79 9.59
CA ASP A 33 11.87 -10.36 10.83
C ASP A 33 10.98 -9.36 11.62
N ALA A 34 10.18 -9.88 12.54
CA ALA A 34 9.25 -9.08 13.34
C ALA A 34 9.94 -8.03 14.22
N ASP A 35 11.16 -8.28 14.73
CA ASP A 35 11.90 -7.31 15.53
C ASP A 35 12.32 -6.10 14.65
N THR A 36 12.78 -6.38 13.43
CA THR A 36 13.07 -5.34 12.42
C THR A 36 11.82 -4.53 12.08
N ASN A 37 10.71 -5.19 11.78
CA ASN A 37 9.43 -4.53 11.49
C ASN A 37 8.94 -3.68 12.67
N ALA A 38 9.03 -4.19 13.91
CA ALA A 38 8.67 -3.45 15.11
C ALA A 38 9.52 -2.19 15.29
N HIS A 39 10.82 -2.28 14.99
CA HIS A 39 11.73 -1.12 15.03
C HIS A 39 11.33 -0.06 14.00
N LEU A 40 11.13 -0.47 12.74
CA LEU A 40 10.80 0.45 11.64
C LEU A 40 9.43 1.11 11.83
N LEU A 41 8.42 0.39 12.35
CA LEU A 41 7.14 0.99 12.71
C LEU A 41 7.28 1.97 13.88
N LYS A 42 8.11 1.65 14.89
CA LYS A 42 8.27 2.51 16.07
C LYS A 42 8.99 3.82 15.75
N TYR A 43 10.00 3.78 14.89
CA TYR A 43 10.90 4.91 14.63
C TYR A 43 10.91 5.30 13.14
N ASP A 44 10.18 6.37 12.81
CA ASP A 44 10.16 6.94 11.47
C ASP A 44 10.91 8.29 11.45
N THR A 45 11.88 8.45 10.54
CA THR A 45 12.70 9.67 10.42
C THR A 45 11.91 10.89 9.97
N ASN A 46 10.88 10.72 9.14
CA ASN A 46 10.10 11.81 8.57
C ASN A 46 8.89 12.17 9.45
N TYR A 47 8.23 11.15 10.03
CA TYR A 47 6.98 11.30 10.78
C TYR A 47 7.16 11.14 12.29
N GLY A 48 8.39 10.95 12.76
CA GLY A 48 8.71 10.77 14.17
C GLY A 48 8.26 9.43 14.73
N GLN A 49 8.34 9.28 16.05
CA GLN A 49 8.02 8.00 16.70
C GLN A 49 6.52 7.67 16.65
N TYR A 50 6.20 6.38 16.51
CA TYR A 50 4.83 5.89 16.71
C TYR A 50 4.40 6.20 18.16
N PRO A 51 3.21 6.81 18.37
CA PRO A 51 2.79 7.32 19.68
C PRO A 51 2.47 6.22 20.70
N GLY A 52 2.12 5.02 20.24
CA GLY A 52 1.76 3.89 21.10
C GLY A 52 2.92 2.92 21.37
N LYS A 53 2.58 1.73 21.87
CA LYS A 53 3.53 0.66 22.15
C LYS A 53 3.69 -0.24 20.92
N VAL A 54 4.93 -0.48 20.51
CA VAL A 54 5.27 -1.41 19.44
C VAL A 54 6.38 -2.31 19.96
N GLU A 55 6.20 -3.62 19.84
CA GLU A 55 7.18 -4.64 20.22
C GLU A 55 7.02 -5.87 19.32
N ALA A 56 8.02 -6.73 19.24
CA ALA A 56 7.88 -8.05 18.63
C ALA A 56 7.65 -9.10 19.72
N ASN A 57 6.86 -10.13 19.42
CA ASN A 57 6.63 -11.23 20.34
C ASN A 57 6.39 -12.53 19.56
N ASN A 58 7.23 -13.54 19.80
CA ASN A 58 7.13 -14.86 19.17
C ASN A 58 7.05 -14.82 17.62
N GLY A 59 7.76 -13.88 16.99
CA GLY A 59 7.75 -13.72 15.53
C GLY A 59 6.54 -12.93 14.99
N ASP A 60 5.66 -12.43 15.86
CA ASP A 60 4.56 -11.54 15.49
C ASP A 60 4.85 -10.09 15.91
N LEU A 61 4.15 -9.16 15.28
CA LEU A 61 4.20 -7.75 15.62
C LEU A 61 3.12 -7.43 16.66
N MET A 62 3.48 -6.80 17.76
CA MET A 62 2.57 -6.37 18.81
C MET A 62 2.40 -4.84 18.76
N VAL A 63 1.20 -4.37 18.44
CA VAL A 63 0.86 -2.94 18.38
C VAL A 63 -0.25 -2.65 19.39
N ASP A 64 0.05 -1.81 20.38
CA ASP A 64 -0.88 -1.43 21.45
C ASP A 64 -1.56 -2.63 22.14
N GLY A 65 -0.79 -3.71 22.31
CA GLY A 65 -1.24 -4.96 22.95
C GLY A 65 -1.98 -5.93 22.02
N ARG A 66 -2.22 -5.55 20.75
CA ARG A 66 -2.80 -6.45 19.74
C ARG A 66 -1.70 -7.14 18.94
N SER A 67 -1.90 -8.43 18.68
CA SER A 67 -1.00 -9.24 17.87
C SER A 67 -1.39 -9.14 16.40
N ILE A 68 -0.39 -8.90 15.55
CA ILE A 68 -0.49 -8.87 14.09
C ILE A 68 0.47 -9.95 13.57
N LYS A 69 -0.06 -10.90 12.78
CA LYS A 69 0.76 -11.99 12.24
C LYS A 69 1.77 -11.47 11.23
N VAL A 70 3.01 -11.94 11.32
CA VAL A 70 4.05 -11.61 10.34
C VAL A 70 4.37 -12.84 9.51
N PHE A 71 4.27 -12.70 8.20
CA PHE A 71 4.74 -13.68 7.22
C PHE A 71 5.98 -13.16 6.50
N SER A 72 6.76 -14.07 5.91
CA SER A 72 7.95 -13.75 5.10
C SER A 72 7.98 -14.59 3.83
N GLU A 73 6.88 -14.55 3.09
CA GLU A 73 6.74 -15.24 1.81
C GLU A 73 7.04 -14.33 0.64
N ARG A 74 7.72 -14.89 -0.37
CA ARG A 74 8.05 -14.19 -1.62
C ARG A 74 6.98 -14.31 -2.69
N ASP A 75 6.24 -15.43 -2.68
CA ASP A 75 5.15 -15.65 -3.61
C ASP A 75 3.83 -15.28 -2.92
N PRO A 76 3.10 -14.25 -3.40
CA PRO A 76 1.87 -13.78 -2.78
C PRO A 76 0.77 -14.86 -2.75
N ALA A 77 0.86 -15.90 -3.58
CA ALA A 77 -0.07 -17.04 -3.57
C ALA A 77 0.16 -18.02 -2.42
N GLN A 78 1.32 -17.99 -1.76
CA GLN A 78 1.63 -18.88 -0.62
C GLN A 78 1.20 -18.28 0.73
N ILE A 79 0.84 -17.00 0.75
CA ILE A 79 0.47 -16.35 2.01
C ILE A 79 -0.97 -16.76 2.38
N PRO A 80 -1.21 -17.32 3.57
CA PRO A 80 -2.49 -17.91 3.94
C PRO A 80 -3.52 -16.87 4.40
N TRP A 81 -3.82 -15.89 3.56
CA TRP A 81 -4.79 -14.81 3.85
C TRP A 81 -6.16 -15.32 4.29
N GLY A 82 -6.63 -16.39 3.65
CA GLY A 82 -7.91 -17.01 3.99
C GLY A 82 -7.96 -17.56 5.41
N GLU A 83 -6.85 -18.11 5.91
CA GLU A 83 -6.76 -18.62 7.30
C GLU A 83 -6.80 -17.49 8.31
N MET A 84 -6.27 -16.32 7.94
CA MET A 84 -6.26 -15.12 8.78
C MET A 84 -7.56 -14.30 8.67
N GLY A 85 -8.52 -14.72 7.84
CA GLY A 85 -9.77 -13.99 7.61
C GLY A 85 -9.58 -12.63 6.95
N VAL A 86 -8.50 -12.47 6.15
CA VAL A 86 -8.20 -11.22 5.45
C VAL A 86 -9.19 -11.02 4.30
N ASP A 87 -9.88 -9.89 4.30
CA ASP A 87 -10.83 -9.51 3.25
C ASP A 87 -10.14 -8.71 2.14
N LEU A 88 -9.19 -7.84 2.50
CA LEU A 88 -8.54 -6.92 1.59
C LEU A 88 -7.02 -6.89 1.88
N VAL A 89 -6.22 -7.04 0.84
CA VAL A 89 -4.77 -6.84 0.89
C VAL A 89 -4.41 -5.48 0.33
N ILE A 90 -3.53 -4.75 1.03
CA ILE A 90 -2.84 -3.58 0.49
C ILE A 90 -1.48 -4.03 -0.03
N GLU A 91 -1.38 -4.12 -1.35
CA GLU A 91 -0.15 -4.50 -2.06
C GLU A 91 0.74 -3.25 -2.22
N SER A 92 1.74 -3.16 -1.35
CA SER A 92 2.65 -2.04 -1.16
C SER A 92 4.12 -2.39 -1.37
N THR A 93 4.45 -3.58 -1.88
CA THR A 93 5.84 -3.99 -2.14
C THR A 93 6.46 -3.23 -3.31
N GLY A 94 5.62 -2.72 -4.23
CA GLY A 94 6.03 -2.14 -5.51
C GLY A 94 6.47 -3.18 -6.54
N ILE A 95 6.46 -4.47 -6.20
CA ILE A 95 6.85 -5.57 -7.10
C ILE A 95 5.62 -6.08 -7.86
N PHE A 96 4.50 -6.28 -7.18
CA PHE A 96 3.29 -6.87 -7.76
C PHE A 96 2.33 -5.82 -8.31
N THR A 97 2.83 -4.96 -9.21
CA THR A 97 2.05 -3.88 -9.86
C THR A 97 1.30 -4.33 -11.11
N ASN A 98 1.41 -5.60 -11.50
CA ASN A 98 0.59 -6.20 -12.54
C ASN A 98 -0.54 -7.02 -11.89
N ALA A 99 -1.76 -6.89 -12.40
CA ALA A 99 -2.93 -7.57 -11.83
C ALA A 99 -2.84 -9.10 -11.87
N GLU A 100 -2.20 -9.69 -12.88
CA GLU A 100 -1.96 -11.14 -12.95
C GLU A 100 -1.09 -11.61 -11.78
N GLN A 101 -0.03 -10.84 -11.46
CA GLN A 101 0.85 -11.16 -10.34
C GLN A 101 0.17 -10.89 -8.98
N ALA A 102 -0.50 -9.75 -8.84
CA ALA A 102 -1.27 -9.39 -7.65
C ALA A 102 -2.44 -10.36 -7.38
N SER A 103 -2.96 -11.05 -8.40
CA SER A 103 -3.97 -12.10 -8.24
C SER A 103 -3.50 -13.27 -7.35
N GLY A 104 -2.19 -13.40 -7.11
CA GLY A 104 -1.65 -14.32 -6.12
C GLY A 104 -2.29 -14.16 -4.74
N HIS A 105 -2.52 -12.94 -4.27
CA HIS A 105 -3.18 -12.70 -2.98
C HIS A 105 -4.61 -13.25 -2.95
N LEU A 106 -5.33 -13.20 -4.08
CA LEU A 106 -6.67 -13.80 -4.18
C LEU A 106 -6.60 -15.33 -4.07
N LYS A 107 -5.55 -15.95 -4.63
CA LYS A 107 -5.30 -17.40 -4.48
C LYS A 107 -4.95 -17.77 -3.05
N GLY A 108 -4.24 -16.89 -2.32
CA GLY A 108 -3.99 -17.01 -0.89
C GLY A 108 -5.23 -16.87 0.00
N GLY A 109 -6.37 -16.46 -0.59
CA GLY A 109 -7.68 -16.42 0.08
C GLY A 109 -8.17 -15.01 0.43
N ALA A 110 -7.46 -13.95 0.06
CA ALA A 110 -7.97 -12.59 0.16
C ALA A 110 -9.13 -12.38 -0.82
N LYS A 111 -10.09 -11.51 -0.50
CA LYS A 111 -11.24 -11.24 -1.38
C LYS A 111 -10.95 -10.13 -2.39
N LYS A 112 -10.13 -9.15 -2.01
CA LYS A 112 -9.75 -8.00 -2.83
C LYS A 112 -8.30 -7.61 -2.61
N VAL A 113 -7.72 -6.92 -3.58
CA VAL A 113 -6.37 -6.36 -3.55
C VAL A 113 -6.43 -4.90 -3.99
N VAL A 114 -5.78 -4.04 -3.22
CA VAL A 114 -5.53 -2.64 -3.60
C VAL A 114 -4.02 -2.47 -3.75
N ILE A 115 -3.58 -2.18 -4.98
CA ILE A 115 -2.19 -1.90 -5.32
C ILE A 115 -1.91 -0.43 -5.01
N SER A 116 -0.90 -0.14 -4.20
CA SER A 116 -0.56 1.23 -3.76
C SER A 116 0.29 2.02 -4.77
N ALA A 117 0.24 1.63 -6.04
CA ALA A 117 1.00 2.18 -7.15
C ALA A 117 0.19 2.09 -8.45
N PRO A 118 0.59 2.80 -9.53
CA PRO A 118 0.03 2.57 -10.86
C PRO A 118 0.15 1.10 -11.24
N ALA A 119 -0.95 0.51 -11.70
CA ALA A 119 -0.98 -0.89 -12.07
C ALA A 119 -1.14 -1.09 -13.58
N SER A 120 -1.02 -2.34 -14.01
CA SER A 120 -1.37 -2.78 -15.35
C SER A 120 -2.31 -3.98 -15.31
N GLY A 121 -3.36 -3.93 -16.13
CA GLY A 121 -4.36 -4.99 -16.23
C GLY A 121 -5.30 -5.07 -15.03
N GLU A 122 -5.28 -4.09 -14.15
CA GLU A 122 -6.20 -3.96 -13.02
C GLU A 122 -7.64 -3.71 -13.48
N ASP A 123 -8.60 -4.03 -12.62
CA ASP A 123 -10.02 -3.85 -12.96
C ASP A 123 -10.38 -2.36 -13.07
N ILE A 124 -9.79 -1.54 -12.18
CA ILE A 124 -9.98 -0.10 -12.15
C ILE A 124 -8.85 0.60 -11.40
N THR A 125 -8.47 1.79 -11.88
CA THR A 125 -7.68 2.76 -11.11
C THR A 125 -8.61 3.78 -10.47
N ILE A 126 -8.52 3.94 -9.14
CA ILE A 126 -9.34 4.89 -8.37
C ILE A 126 -8.45 5.99 -7.77
N VAL A 127 -8.91 7.23 -7.90
CA VAL A 127 -8.46 8.37 -7.11
C VAL A 127 -9.65 8.85 -6.27
N LEU A 128 -9.51 8.76 -4.94
CA LEU A 128 -10.56 9.16 -4.00
C LEU A 128 -10.91 10.65 -4.17
N GLY A 129 -12.21 10.95 -4.26
CA GLY A 129 -12.72 12.29 -4.53
C GLY A 129 -12.77 12.68 -6.01
N VAL A 130 -12.25 11.83 -6.91
CA VAL A 130 -12.22 12.10 -8.35
C VAL A 130 -13.16 11.20 -9.13
N ASN A 131 -12.99 9.88 -9.00
CA ASN A 131 -13.74 8.87 -9.77
C ASN A 131 -14.15 7.66 -8.91
N ASN A 132 -14.16 7.80 -7.58
CA ASN A 132 -14.47 6.70 -6.65
C ASN A 132 -15.93 6.21 -6.77
N ASP A 133 -16.81 6.98 -7.39
CA ASP A 133 -18.18 6.58 -7.74
C ASP A 133 -18.23 5.48 -8.81
N LEU A 134 -17.16 5.30 -9.58
CA LEU A 134 -17.05 4.24 -10.58
C LEU A 134 -16.75 2.86 -9.98
N TYR A 135 -16.39 2.78 -8.70
CA TYR A 135 -16.07 1.52 -8.05
C TYR A 135 -17.32 0.61 -7.93
N ASP A 136 -17.27 -0.56 -8.56
CA ASP A 136 -18.27 -1.61 -8.45
C ASP A 136 -17.69 -2.80 -7.69
N ALA A 137 -18.13 -2.98 -6.43
CA ALA A 137 -17.63 -4.05 -5.57
C ALA A 137 -17.91 -5.47 -6.10
N ALA A 138 -18.90 -5.65 -6.99
CA ALA A 138 -19.21 -6.94 -7.58
C ALA A 138 -18.28 -7.30 -8.75
N LYS A 139 -17.64 -6.30 -9.37
CA LYS A 139 -16.78 -6.48 -10.55
C LYS A 139 -15.30 -6.27 -10.25
N HIS A 140 -14.98 -5.29 -9.39
CA HIS A 140 -13.61 -4.86 -9.15
C HIS A 140 -13.04 -5.55 -7.92
N ASN A 141 -12.03 -6.39 -8.12
CA ASN A 141 -11.34 -7.14 -7.08
C ASN A 141 -9.86 -6.77 -6.99
N ILE A 142 -9.25 -6.33 -8.09
CA ILE A 142 -7.88 -5.80 -8.12
C ILE A 142 -7.95 -4.34 -8.54
N ILE A 143 -7.65 -3.44 -7.61
CA ILE A 143 -7.79 -1.99 -7.77
C ILE A 143 -6.43 -1.33 -7.64
N SER A 144 -6.10 -0.39 -8.52
CA SER A 144 -4.96 0.51 -8.31
C SER A 144 -5.41 1.77 -7.57
N ASN A 145 -4.67 2.17 -6.54
CA ASN A 145 -4.82 3.46 -5.89
C ASN A 145 -3.98 4.57 -6.58
N ALA A 146 -3.60 4.35 -7.84
CA ALA A 146 -2.77 5.22 -8.66
C ALA A 146 -1.39 5.53 -8.01
N SER A 147 -0.76 6.63 -8.43
CA SER A 147 0.46 7.16 -7.79
C SER A 147 0.16 8.32 -6.84
N CYS A 148 1.11 8.68 -5.99
CA CYS A 148 1.06 9.89 -5.17
C CYS A 148 0.85 11.17 -6.02
N THR A 149 1.57 11.29 -7.14
CA THR A 149 1.45 12.42 -8.07
C THR A 149 0.06 12.45 -8.73
N THR A 150 -0.49 11.30 -9.10
CA THR A 150 -1.84 11.20 -9.67
C THR A 150 -2.88 11.65 -8.66
N ASN A 151 -2.79 11.20 -7.40
CA ASN A 151 -3.71 11.62 -6.34
C ASN A 151 -3.66 13.14 -6.08
N CYS A 152 -2.46 13.74 -6.10
CA CYS A 152 -2.29 15.18 -5.96
C CYS A 152 -2.90 15.94 -7.15
N PHE A 153 -2.51 15.57 -8.37
CA PHE A 153 -2.84 16.32 -9.58
C PHE A 153 -4.29 16.14 -10.04
N ALA A 154 -4.82 14.91 -10.01
CA ALA A 154 -6.15 14.62 -10.54
C ALA A 154 -7.26 15.36 -9.79
N THR A 155 -7.11 15.55 -8.47
CA THR A 155 -8.07 16.32 -7.66
C THR A 155 -8.17 17.77 -8.12
N MET A 156 -7.02 18.41 -8.38
CA MET A 156 -6.97 19.77 -8.91
C MET A 156 -7.54 19.85 -10.33
N VAL A 157 -7.14 18.91 -11.21
CA VAL A 157 -7.62 18.88 -12.61
C VAL A 157 -9.12 18.67 -12.68
N LYS A 158 -9.69 17.83 -11.82
CA LYS A 158 -11.14 17.61 -11.77
C LYS A 158 -11.89 18.93 -11.56
N VAL A 159 -11.48 19.73 -10.58
CA VAL A 159 -12.12 21.04 -10.31
C VAL A 159 -12.00 21.97 -11.52
N LEU A 160 -10.82 22.05 -12.15
CA LEU A 160 -10.60 22.89 -13.32
C LEU A 160 -11.42 22.44 -14.52
N HIS A 161 -11.46 21.14 -14.77
CA HIS A 161 -12.15 20.56 -15.91
C HIS A 161 -13.67 20.69 -15.75
N ASP A 162 -14.22 20.37 -14.58
CA ASP A 162 -15.65 20.46 -14.32
C ASP A 162 -16.15 21.92 -14.39
N ALA A 163 -15.35 22.89 -13.93
CA ALA A 163 -15.74 24.30 -13.91
C ALA A 163 -15.50 25.04 -15.23
N PHE A 164 -14.43 24.71 -15.95
CA PHE A 164 -13.95 25.53 -17.07
C PHE A 164 -13.73 24.77 -18.38
N GLY A 165 -13.68 23.44 -18.35
CA GLY A 165 -13.32 22.62 -19.50
C GLY A 165 -11.83 22.75 -19.84
N VAL A 166 -11.02 21.80 -19.39
CA VAL A 166 -9.58 21.75 -19.74
C VAL A 166 -9.42 21.03 -21.09
N GLU A 167 -8.90 21.73 -22.10
CA GLU A 167 -8.60 21.16 -23.42
C GLU A 167 -7.22 20.49 -23.48
N HIS A 168 -6.19 21.15 -22.94
CA HIS A 168 -4.81 20.68 -22.94
C HIS A 168 -4.09 21.07 -21.64
N GLY A 169 -3.08 20.30 -21.24
CA GLY A 169 -2.28 20.57 -20.06
C GLY A 169 -0.91 19.93 -20.13
N LEU A 170 0.08 20.60 -19.53
CA LEU A 170 1.39 20.05 -19.26
C LEU A 170 1.62 20.12 -17.76
N MET A 171 2.09 19.03 -17.16
CA MET A 171 2.37 18.94 -15.75
C MET A 171 3.85 18.61 -15.52
N SER A 172 4.43 19.24 -14.51
CA SER A 172 5.75 18.91 -13.99
C SER A 172 5.64 18.80 -12.47
N THR A 173 6.30 17.80 -11.91
CA THR A 173 6.36 17.58 -10.46
C THR A 173 7.80 17.71 -9.99
N ILE A 174 8.00 18.54 -8.96
CA ILE A 174 9.23 18.53 -8.18
C ILE A 174 9.00 17.54 -7.05
N HIS A 175 9.66 16.39 -7.12
CA HIS A 175 9.35 15.23 -6.27
C HIS A 175 10.51 14.95 -5.31
N SER A 176 10.18 14.58 -4.07
CA SER A 176 11.17 14.05 -3.11
C SER A 176 11.80 12.76 -3.64
N TYR A 177 13.02 12.44 -3.22
CA TYR A 177 13.59 11.14 -3.60
C TYR A 177 12.83 9.99 -2.92
N THR A 178 12.92 8.79 -3.51
CA THR A 178 12.23 7.59 -3.01
C THR A 178 13.20 6.40 -2.94
N ASN A 179 12.76 5.28 -2.37
CA ASN A 179 13.58 4.07 -2.23
C ASN A 179 13.97 3.41 -3.56
N ASP A 180 13.36 3.80 -4.68
CA ASP A 180 13.77 3.36 -6.02
C ASP A 180 15.06 4.05 -6.52
N GLN A 181 15.50 5.12 -5.85
CA GLN A 181 16.77 5.79 -6.17
C GLN A 181 17.91 5.23 -5.33
N ALA A 182 19.10 5.14 -5.92
CA ALA A 182 20.28 4.71 -5.20
C ALA A 182 20.83 5.84 -4.30
N ILE A 183 21.34 5.47 -3.12
CA ILE A 183 22.04 6.40 -2.22
C ILE A 183 23.43 6.76 -2.79
N LEU A 184 24.05 5.81 -3.50
CA LEU A 184 25.33 5.93 -4.19
C LEU A 184 25.17 5.35 -5.59
N ASP A 185 25.97 5.82 -6.54
CA ASP A 185 25.96 5.35 -7.93
C ASP A 185 26.04 3.81 -8.02
N GLN A 186 24.98 3.19 -8.55
CA GLN A 186 24.82 1.75 -8.70
C GLN A 186 24.11 1.40 -10.01
N ARG A 187 24.10 0.11 -10.34
CA ARG A 187 23.35 -0.36 -11.51
C ARG A 187 21.86 -0.10 -11.29
N HIS A 188 21.21 0.57 -12.25
CA HIS A 188 19.78 0.79 -12.24
C HIS A 188 19.23 0.78 -13.67
N GLY A 189 17.98 0.36 -13.86
CA GLY A 189 17.36 0.27 -15.20
C GLY A 189 17.14 1.64 -15.85
N ASP A 190 16.93 2.66 -15.03
CA ASP A 190 16.95 4.08 -15.40
C ASP A 190 18.28 4.70 -14.94
N LEU A 191 19.12 5.11 -15.90
CA LEU A 191 20.44 5.68 -15.64
C LEU A 191 20.43 7.01 -14.87
N ARG A 192 19.27 7.68 -14.75
CA ARG A 192 19.14 8.90 -13.95
C ARG A 192 18.73 8.65 -12.50
N ARG A 193 18.35 7.41 -12.18
CA ARG A 193 18.06 6.95 -10.81
C ARG A 193 19.18 6.07 -10.23
N ALA A 194 20.15 5.72 -11.08
CA ALA A 194 21.36 4.97 -10.77
C ALA A 194 22.21 5.62 -9.68
#